data_AF-A0A392NE88-F1
#
_entry.id   AF-A0A392NE88-F1
#
_cell.length_a   1.000
_cell.length_b   1.000
_cell.length_c   1.000
_cell.angle_alpha   90.00
_cell.angle_beta   90.00
_cell.angle_gamma   90.00
#
_symmetry.space_group_name_H-M   'P 1'
#
loop_
_entity.id
_entity.type
_entity.pdbx_description
1 polymer ?
#
loop_
_entity_poly.entity_id
_entity_poly.type
_entity_poly.pdbx_seq_one_letter_code
_entity_poly.pdbx_strand_id
1 'polypeptide(L)'
;TIAGAIVIGVILHVGDHLACDFPRLVTVSEADYQKYLKGVFGHNRPSYIDIVKGIEGVTGILMVVLMAIAFTLATKWFRRNLIKLPKPFSRLTGFNAFWYSHHLFVIVYVLLIIHGVKMYLVRKWHSQTTWMYLAVPILLYASERTLRLFRSGLYTVRLIKVSIGSETISGRLLKLVSTSL
;
A
#
# COMPACT_ATOMS: atom_id res chain seq x y z
N THR A 1 -2.98 12.67 -11.19
CA THR A 1 -1.97 11.65 -10.87
C THR A 1 -2.68 10.45 -10.26
N ILE A 2 -2.24 9.22 -10.55
CA ILE A 2 -2.86 7.97 -10.02
C ILE A 2 -2.94 8.01 -8.49
N ALA A 3 -1.89 8.49 -7.82
CA ALA A 3 -1.84 8.71 -6.38
C ALA A 3 -3.01 9.55 -5.83
N GLY A 4 -3.41 10.62 -6.53
CA GLY A 4 -4.53 11.47 -6.11
C GLY A 4 -5.88 10.76 -6.25
N ALA A 5 -6.06 9.97 -7.32
CA ALA A 5 -7.26 9.16 -7.49
C ALA A 5 -7.40 8.08 -6.39
N ILE A 6 -6.28 7.46 -5.98
CA ILE A 6 -6.26 6.52 -4.85
C ILE A 6 -6.72 7.20 -3.56
N VAL A 7 -6.23 8.40 -3.25
CA VAL A 7 -6.62 9.13 -2.04
C VAL A 7 -8.13 9.41 -2.04
N ILE A 8 -8.68 9.89 -3.15
CA ILE A 8 -10.13 10.14 -3.28
C ILE A 8 -10.92 8.84 -3.09
N GLY A 9 -10.50 7.75 -3.73
CA GLY A 9 -11.15 6.45 -3.58
C GLY A 9 -11.15 5.94 -2.14
N VAL A 10 -10.04 6.09 -1.42
CA VAL A 10 -9.94 5.71 0.00
C VAL A 10 -10.87 6.57 0.87
N ILE A 11 -10.93 7.88 0.64
CA ILE A 11 -11.83 8.77 1.41
C ILE A 11 -13.28 8.37 1.21
N LEU A 12 -13.71 8.15 -0.04
CA LEU A 12 -15.07 7.71 -0.34
C LEU A 12 -15.37 6.34 0.31
N HIS A 13 -14.46 5.38 0.17
CA HIS A 13 -14.61 4.05 0.75
C HIS A 13 -14.72 4.07 2.30
N VAL A 14 -13.84 4.82 2.97
CA VAL A 14 -13.90 4.98 4.44
C VAL A 14 -15.18 5.73 4.84
N GLY A 15 -15.58 6.73 4.06
CA GLY A 15 -16.81 7.48 4.27
C GLY A 15 -18.04 6.57 4.22
N ASP A 16 -18.16 5.74 3.19
CA ASP A 16 -19.26 4.78 3.04
C ASP A 16 -19.32 3.79 4.21
N HIS A 17 -18.16 3.30 4.66
CA HIS A 17 -18.11 2.41 5.83
C HIS A 17 -18.62 3.08 7.11
N LEU A 18 -18.20 4.32 7.39
CA LEU A 18 -18.56 5.03 8.61
C LEU A 18 -19.99 5.60 8.56
N ALA A 19 -20.45 6.09 7.41
CA ALA A 19 -21.71 6.79 7.26
C ALA A 19 -22.87 5.90 6.83
N CYS A 20 -22.62 4.80 6.12
CA CYS A 20 -23.66 3.95 5.57
C CYS A 20 -23.59 2.53 6.13
N ASP A 21 -22.45 1.85 6.05
CA ASP A 21 -22.38 0.43 6.41
C ASP A 21 -22.51 0.21 7.91
N PHE A 22 -21.68 0.87 8.73
CA PHE A 22 -21.72 0.67 10.18
C PHE A 22 -23.08 1.06 10.77
N PRO A 23 -23.69 2.22 10.40
CA PRO A 23 -25.06 2.55 10.82
C PRO A 23 -26.09 1.51 10.39
N ARG A 24 -25.97 0.96 9.18
CA ARG A 24 -26.88 -0.08 8.68
C ARG A 24 -26.73 -1.39 9.46
N LEU A 25 -25.50 -1.80 9.81
CA LEU A 25 -25.26 -3.01 10.61
C LEU A 25 -25.82 -2.88 12.02
N VAL A 26 -25.69 -1.71 12.66
CA VAL A 26 -26.24 -1.50 14.01
C VAL A 26 -27.75 -1.28 14.04
N THR A 27 -28.41 -1.01 12.90
CA THR A 27 -29.86 -0.76 12.78
C THR A 27 -30.67 -1.91 12.15
N VAL A 28 -29.99 -2.99 11.73
CA VAL A 28 -30.60 -4.18 11.10
C VAL A 28 -31.71 -4.84 11.95
N SER A 29 -32.70 -5.47 11.30
CA SER A 29 -33.77 -6.19 12.00
C SER A 29 -33.22 -7.41 12.76
N GLU A 30 -33.90 -7.86 13.82
CA GLU A 30 -33.47 -9.05 14.58
C GLU A 30 -33.49 -10.31 13.71
N ALA A 31 -34.46 -10.45 12.81
CA ALA A 31 -34.54 -11.58 11.88
C ALA A 31 -33.32 -11.66 10.95
N ASP A 32 -32.89 -10.51 10.40
CA ASP A 32 -31.72 -10.42 9.55
C ASP A 32 -30.41 -10.57 10.33
N TYR A 33 -30.35 -10.03 11.57
CA TYR A 33 -29.22 -10.22 12.47
C TYR A 33 -28.98 -11.71 12.74
N GLN A 34 -30.03 -12.43 13.14
CA GLN A 34 -29.97 -13.85 13.45
C GLN A 34 -29.56 -14.68 12.22
N LYS A 35 -30.01 -14.29 11.02
CA LYS A 35 -29.74 -15.00 9.77
C LYS A 35 -28.32 -14.78 9.23
N TYR A 36 -27.80 -13.55 9.27
CA TYR A 36 -26.56 -13.20 8.56
C TYR A 36 -25.40 -12.82 9.49
N LEU A 37 -25.68 -12.25 10.66
CA LEU A 37 -24.67 -11.61 11.52
C LEU A 37 -24.37 -12.38 12.81
N LYS A 38 -25.30 -13.19 13.32
CA LYS A 38 -25.12 -13.99 14.55
C LYS A 38 -23.89 -14.90 14.51
N GLY A 39 -23.61 -15.51 13.37
CA GLY A 39 -22.44 -16.39 13.20
C GLY A 39 -21.09 -15.66 13.26
N VAL A 40 -21.11 -14.32 13.20
CA VAL A 40 -19.94 -13.45 13.17
C VAL A 40 -19.80 -12.67 14.48
N PHE A 41 -20.87 -12.00 14.92
CA PHE A 41 -20.88 -11.11 16.08
C PHE A 41 -21.37 -11.78 17.37
N GLY A 42 -21.89 -13.02 17.26
CA GLY A 42 -22.40 -13.77 18.41
C GLY A 42 -23.85 -13.43 18.75
N HIS A 43 -24.24 -13.75 19.98
CA HIS A 43 -25.64 -13.63 20.42
C HIS A 43 -26.08 -12.18 20.68
N ASN A 44 -25.14 -11.30 21.03
CA ASN A 44 -25.43 -9.90 21.38
C ASN A 44 -25.17 -9.00 20.18
N ARG A 45 -26.14 -8.14 19.88
CA ARG A 45 -26.03 -7.16 18.80
C ARG A 45 -24.85 -6.21 19.08
N PRO A 46 -23.90 -6.06 18.13
CA PRO A 46 -22.74 -5.21 18.34
C PRO A 46 -23.15 -3.73 18.33
N SER A 47 -22.54 -2.93 19.20
CA SER A 47 -22.62 -1.47 19.11
C SER A 47 -21.74 -0.97 17.96
N TYR A 48 -21.90 0.30 17.58
CA TYR A 48 -21.07 0.94 16.54
C TYR A 48 -19.57 0.81 16.85
N ILE A 49 -19.20 0.98 18.13
CA ILE A 49 -17.80 0.87 18.58
C ILE A 49 -17.30 -0.57 18.50
N ASP A 50 -18.16 -1.56 18.72
CA ASP A 50 -17.77 -2.97 18.62
C ASP A 50 -17.48 -3.36 17.17
N ILE A 51 -18.24 -2.81 16.21
CA ILE A 51 -17.97 -3.00 14.77
C ILE A 51 -16.64 -2.36 14.38
N VAL A 52 -16.37 -1.13 14.84
CA VAL A 52 -15.10 -0.42 14.57
C VAL A 52 -13.90 -1.17 15.18
N LYS A 53 -14.08 -1.78 16.36
CA LYS A 53 -13.06 -2.64 16.99
C LYS A 53 -12.93 -4.02 16.35
N GLY A 54 -13.85 -4.39 15.46
CA GLY A 54 -13.80 -5.63 14.70
C GLY A 54 -12.59 -5.69 13.76
N ILE A 55 -12.35 -6.88 13.20
CA ILE A 55 -11.22 -7.14 12.30
C ILE A 55 -11.24 -6.18 11.10
N GLU A 56 -12.41 -5.93 10.52
CA GLU A 56 -12.60 -4.99 9.41
C GLU A 56 -12.17 -3.56 9.79
N GLY A 57 -12.66 -3.02 10.91
CA GLY A 57 -12.35 -1.66 11.35
C GLY A 57 -10.88 -1.49 11.72
N VAL A 58 -10.30 -2.42 12.49
CA VAL A 58 -8.89 -2.35 12.92
C VAL A 58 -7.95 -2.44 11.72
N THR A 59 -8.19 -3.38 10.79
CA THR A 59 -7.37 -3.50 9.58
C THR A 59 -7.52 -2.26 8.68
N GLY A 60 -8.73 -1.73 8.52
CA GLY A 60 -9.00 -0.50 7.78
C GLY A 60 -8.27 0.71 8.35
N ILE A 61 -8.37 0.94 9.66
CA ILE A 61 -7.67 2.04 10.36
C ILE A 61 -6.16 1.91 10.19
N LEU A 62 -5.62 0.70 10.39
CA LEU A 62 -4.19 0.46 10.23
C LEU A 62 -3.74 0.80 8.80
N MET A 63 -4.46 0.35 7.77
CA MET A 63 -4.16 0.68 6.37
C MET A 63 -4.16 2.20 6.13
N VAL A 64 -5.17 2.93 6.61
CA VAL A 64 -5.26 4.38 6.43
C VAL A 64 -4.09 5.10 7.09
N VAL A 65 -3.71 4.72 8.31
CA VAL A 65 -2.56 5.31 9.03
C VAL A 65 -1.27 5.08 8.26
N LEU A 66 -1.03 3.84 7.80
CA LEU A 66 0.16 3.49 7.04
C LEU A 66 0.21 4.25 5.70
N MET A 67 -0.92 4.33 5.00
CA MET A 67 -1.01 5.12 3.77
C MET A 67 -0.75 6.61 4.04
N ALA A 68 -1.34 7.20 5.08
CA ALA A 68 -1.11 8.61 5.41
C ALA A 68 0.38 8.92 5.62
N ILE A 69 1.11 8.05 6.32
CA ILE A 69 2.57 8.16 6.49
C ILE A 69 3.28 8.08 5.14
N ALA A 70 2.97 7.06 4.33
CA ALA A 70 3.62 6.85 3.04
C ALA A 70 3.38 8.01 2.07
N PHE A 71 2.14 8.48 1.93
CA PHE A 71 1.77 9.59 1.06
C PHE A 71 2.39 10.92 1.52
N THR A 72 2.41 11.19 2.83
CA THR A 72 3.03 12.40 3.38
C THR A 72 4.52 12.45 3.03
N LEU A 73 5.24 11.36 3.27
CA LEU A 73 6.67 11.23 2.94
C LEU A 73 6.95 11.18 1.43
N ALA A 74 5.97 10.75 0.62
CA ALA A 74 6.04 10.75 -0.84
C ALA A 74 5.98 12.16 -1.46
N THR A 75 5.45 13.13 -0.71
CA THR A 75 5.28 14.51 -1.16
C THR A 75 6.63 15.14 -1.53
N LYS A 76 6.68 15.89 -2.64
CA LYS A 76 7.91 16.53 -3.16
C LYS A 76 8.69 17.31 -2.10
N TRP A 77 7.98 17.97 -1.18
CA TRP A 77 8.52 18.78 -0.10
C TRP A 77 9.36 17.93 0.88
N PHE A 78 8.82 16.80 1.35
CA PHE A 78 9.52 15.87 2.24
C PHE A 78 10.61 15.07 1.51
N ARG A 79 10.34 14.63 0.28
CA ARG A 79 11.29 13.86 -0.52
C ARG A 79 12.56 14.64 -0.88
N ARG A 80 12.43 15.94 -1.20
CA ARG A 80 13.58 16.82 -1.50
C ARG A 80 14.21 17.45 -0.24
N ASN A 81 13.79 17.03 0.95
CA ASN A 81 14.30 17.53 2.23
C ASN A 81 14.19 19.06 2.38
N LEU A 82 13.15 19.66 1.77
CA LEU A 82 12.89 21.10 1.85
C LEU A 82 12.41 21.52 3.25
N ILE A 83 11.78 20.59 3.98
CA ILE A 83 11.31 20.80 5.34
C ILE A 83 12.34 20.18 6.30
N LYS A 84 13.08 21.03 7.01
CA LYS A 84 13.97 20.61 8.09
C LYS A 84 13.14 20.39 9.35
N LEU A 85 12.75 19.14 9.60
CA LEU A 85 12.08 18.78 10.85
C LEU A 85 13.06 18.85 12.04
N PRO A 86 12.61 19.31 13.22
CA PRO A 86 13.42 19.29 14.44
C PRO A 86 13.78 17.83 14.82
N LYS A 87 14.93 17.62 15.47
CA LYS A 87 15.34 16.30 15.96
C LYS A 87 14.29 15.79 16.96
N PRO A 88 13.84 14.53 16.90
CA PRO A 88 14.43 13.38 16.21
C PRO A 88 13.94 13.14 14.76
N PHE A 89 12.96 13.91 14.28
CA PHE A 89 12.30 13.66 12.99
C PHE A 89 13.13 14.08 11.77
N SER A 90 14.30 14.70 11.98
CA SER A 90 15.26 15.01 10.91
C SER A 90 15.81 13.78 10.18
N ARG A 91 15.69 12.57 10.76
CA ARG A 91 16.04 11.30 10.10
C ARG A 91 14.92 10.74 9.22
N LEU A 92 13.70 11.27 9.36
CA LEU A 92 12.52 10.87 8.59
C LEU A 92 12.34 11.68 7.31
N THR A 93 13.32 12.51 6.92
CA THR A 93 13.27 13.32 5.69
C THR A 93 14.35 12.89 4.68
N GLY A 94 14.07 13.09 3.38
CA GLY A 94 14.98 12.73 2.29
C GLY A 94 14.66 11.40 1.59
N PHE A 95 15.51 11.03 0.63
CA PHE A 95 15.27 9.89 -0.28
C PHE A 95 15.21 8.53 0.44
N ASN A 96 16.01 8.34 1.50
CA ASN A 96 16.03 7.09 2.26
C ASN A 96 14.72 6.85 3.02
N ALA A 97 14.21 7.90 3.70
CA ALA A 97 12.92 7.83 4.40
C ALA A 97 11.76 7.63 3.43
N PHE A 98 11.80 8.29 2.27
CA PHE A 98 10.88 8.06 1.16
C PHE A 98 10.88 6.59 0.68
N TRP A 99 12.06 5.99 0.55
CA TRP A 99 12.21 4.61 0.09
C TRP A 99 11.63 3.62 1.11
N TYR A 100 11.97 3.78 2.39
CA TYR A 100 11.44 2.92 3.45
C TYR A 100 9.92 3.09 3.65
N SER A 101 9.41 4.31 3.55
CA SER A 101 7.97 4.53 3.62
C SER A 101 7.21 3.95 2.42
N HIS A 102 7.86 3.80 1.26
CA HIS A 102 7.25 3.10 0.13
C HIS A 102 7.10 1.60 0.36
N HIS A 103 8.02 0.96 1.09
CA HIS A 103 7.88 -0.47 1.43
C HIS A 103 6.69 -0.73 2.38
N LEU A 104 6.19 0.31 3.05
CA LEU A 104 4.96 0.24 3.83
C LEU A 104 3.76 -0.18 2.97
N PHE A 105 3.76 0.13 1.67
CA PHE A 105 2.72 -0.35 0.76
C PHE A 105 2.68 -1.88 0.63
N VAL A 106 3.80 -2.58 0.82
CA VAL A 106 3.81 -4.05 0.85
C VAL A 106 2.96 -4.55 2.02
N ILE A 107 3.12 -3.93 3.20
CA ILE A 107 2.32 -4.23 4.39
C ILE A 107 0.85 -3.87 4.15
N VAL A 108 0.58 -2.70 3.56
CA VAL A 108 -0.79 -2.28 3.19
C VAL A 108 -1.44 -3.27 2.23
N TYR A 109 -0.71 -3.82 1.25
CA TYR A 109 -1.24 -4.84 0.34
C TYR A 109 -1.62 -6.13 1.06
N VAL A 110 -0.78 -6.59 2.00
CA VAL A 110 -1.10 -7.78 2.82
C VAL A 110 -2.34 -7.51 3.69
N LEU A 111 -2.40 -6.34 4.32
CA LEU A 111 -3.56 -5.93 5.11
C LEU A 111 -4.81 -5.80 4.25
N LEU A 112 -4.70 -5.33 3.00
CA LEU A 112 -5.82 -5.19 2.08
C LEU A 112 -6.40 -6.55 1.67
N ILE A 113 -5.54 -7.54 1.47
CA ILE A 113 -5.97 -8.93 1.24
C ILE A 113 -6.71 -9.45 2.47
N ILE A 114 -6.15 -9.29 3.67
CA ILE A 114 -6.78 -9.74 4.92
C ILE A 114 -8.12 -9.03 5.13
N HIS A 115 -8.15 -7.71 4.96
CA HIS A 115 -9.34 -6.86 5.09
C HIS A 115 -10.45 -7.29 4.11
N GLY A 116 -10.10 -7.51 2.83
CA GLY A 116 -11.06 -7.96 1.82
C GLY A 116 -11.51 -9.42 1.97
N VAL A 117 -10.65 -10.31 2.47
CA VAL A 117 -11.00 -11.74 2.67
C VAL A 117 -11.83 -11.94 3.93
N LYS A 118 -11.60 -11.12 4.96
CA LYS A 118 -12.33 -11.18 6.24
C LYS A 118 -13.62 -10.36 6.24
N MET A 119 -13.99 -9.76 5.10
CA MET A 119 -15.24 -9.02 4.99
C MET A 119 -16.45 -9.93 5.25
N TYR A 120 -17.32 -9.52 6.18
CA TYR A 120 -18.40 -10.33 6.72
C TYR A 120 -19.49 -10.70 5.70
N LEU A 121 -19.61 -9.93 4.61
CA LEU A 121 -20.74 -9.96 3.67
C LEU A 121 -20.58 -10.94 2.51
N VAL A 122 -19.36 -11.35 2.16
CA VAL A 122 -19.11 -12.23 1.00
C VAL A 122 -18.22 -13.40 1.40
N ARG A 123 -18.87 -14.51 1.78
CA ARG A 123 -18.19 -15.73 2.26
C ARG A 123 -17.76 -16.68 1.14
N LYS A 124 -18.22 -16.45 -0.10
CA LYS A 124 -17.81 -17.25 -1.27
C LYS A 124 -16.47 -16.75 -1.80
N TRP A 125 -15.46 -17.61 -1.79
CA TRP A 125 -14.11 -17.34 -2.30
C TRP A 125 -14.09 -16.77 -3.72
N HIS A 126 -14.94 -17.26 -4.62
CA HIS A 126 -15.06 -16.78 -6.00
C HIS A 126 -15.69 -15.39 -6.14
N SER A 127 -16.40 -14.90 -5.12
CA SER A 127 -17.00 -13.57 -5.14
C SER A 127 -16.08 -12.51 -4.51
N GLN A 128 -14.93 -12.92 -3.97
CA GLN A 128 -13.92 -12.01 -3.43
C GLN A 128 -13.12 -11.40 -4.58
N THR A 129 -13.48 -10.18 -4.97
CA THR A 129 -12.86 -9.48 -6.10
C THR A 129 -11.49 -8.89 -5.75
N THR A 130 -11.23 -8.61 -4.47
CA THR A 130 -10.00 -7.93 -4.01
C THR A 130 -8.72 -8.67 -4.40
N TRP A 131 -8.63 -9.98 -4.12
CA TRP A 131 -7.43 -10.75 -4.46
C TRP A 131 -7.30 -10.96 -5.98
N MET A 132 -8.42 -11.09 -6.68
CA MET A 132 -8.44 -11.28 -8.14
C MET A 132 -7.90 -10.06 -8.88
N TYR A 133 -8.37 -8.86 -8.51
CA TYR A 133 -7.88 -7.61 -9.09
C TYR A 133 -6.45 -7.27 -8.68
N LEU A 134 -5.99 -7.74 -7.51
CA LEU A 134 -4.60 -7.54 -7.04
C LEU A 134 -3.60 -8.51 -7.68
N ALA A 135 -4.01 -9.76 -7.95
CA ALA A 135 -3.11 -10.79 -8.44
C ALA A 135 -2.48 -10.44 -9.80
N VAL A 136 -3.28 -9.93 -10.74
CA VAL A 136 -2.81 -9.63 -12.10
C VAL A 136 -1.72 -8.53 -12.10
N PRO A 137 -1.91 -7.35 -11.49
CA PRO A 137 -0.86 -6.33 -11.40
C PRO A 137 0.39 -6.80 -10.64
N ILE A 138 0.22 -7.56 -9.56
CA ILE A 138 1.36 -8.07 -8.76
C ILE A 138 2.20 -9.04 -9.58
N LEU A 139 1.56 -9.98 -10.28
CA LEU A 139 2.25 -10.95 -11.14
C LEU A 139 2.99 -10.24 -12.28
N LEU A 140 2.37 -9.24 -12.91
CA LEU A 140 3.01 -8.45 -13.96
C LEU A 140 4.23 -7.69 -13.43
N TYR A 141 4.11 -6.99 -12.29
CA TYR A 141 5.21 -6.27 -11.67
C TYR A 141 6.35 -7.20 -11.23
N ALA A 142 6.02 -8.33 -10.58
CA ALA A 142 6.99 -9.32 -10.16
C ALA A 142 7.73 -9.93 -11.36
N SER A 143 7.00 -10.26 -12.44
CA SER A 143 7.59 -10.77 -13.68
C SER A 143 8.54 -9.76 -14.30
N GLU A 144 8.14 -8.50 -14.42
CA GLU A 144 9.00 -7.43 -14.94
C GLU A 144 10.26 -7.24 -14.07
N ARG A 145 10.12 -7.32 -12.74
CA ARG A 145 11.24 -7.20 -11.80
C ARG A 145 12.21 -8.38 -11.92
N THR A 146 11.69 -9.60 -11.99
CA THR A 146 12.46 -10.81 -12.16
C THR A 146 13.19 -10.83 -13.51
N LEU A 147 12.53 -10.43 -14.60
CA LEU A 147 13.15 -10.27 -15.92
C LEU A 147 14.28 -9.24 -15.92
N ARG A 148 14.13 -8.12 -15.20
CA ARG A 148 15.20 -7.14 -15.02
C ARG A 148 16.38 -7.69 -14.23
N LEU A 149 16.14 -8.51 -13.20
CA LEU A 149 17.20 -9.15 -12.43
C LEU A 149 17.99 -10.13 -13.31
N PHE A 150 17.30 -10.99 -14.05
CA PHE A 150 17.93 -11.89 -15.02
C PHE A 150 18.74 -11.12 -16.07
N ARG A 151 18.18 -10.03 -16.61
CA ARG A 151 18.91 -9.15 -17.54
C ARG A 151 20.14 -8.51 -16.88
N SER A 152 20.05 -8.02 -15.65
CA SER A 152 21.21 -7.43 -14.97
C SER A 152 22.32 -8.43 -14.65
N GLY A 153 22.00 -9.72 -14.50
CA GLY A 153 22.98 -10.79 -14.36
C GLY A 153 23.67 -11.14 -15.68
N LEU A 154 22.94 -11.04 -16.81
CA LEU A 154 23.47 -11.32 -18.15
C LEU A 154 24.28 -10.15 -18.75
N TYR A 155 23.87 -8.90 -18.49
CA TYR A 155 24.55 -7.70 -18.95
C TYR A 155 25.40 -7.10 -17.83
N THR A 156 26.66 -7.54 -17.71
CA THR A 156 27.62 -6.96 -16.77
C THR A 156 28.03 -5.57 -17.26
N VAL A 157 27.55 -4.52 -16.59
CA VAL A 157 27.88 -3.13 -16.95
C VAL A 157 29.22 -2.78 -16.34
N ARG A 158 30.24 -2.49 -17.16
CA ARG A 158 31.53 -2.00 -16.66
C ARG A 158 31.42 -0.50 -16.41
N LEU A 159 31.64 -0.08 -15.17
CA LEU A 159 31.70 1.34 -14.81
C LEU A 159 32.96 1.94 -15.43
N ILE A 160 32.80 2.84 -16.40
CA ILE A 160 33.91 3.59 -16.98
C ILE A 160 33.90 4.98 -16.35
N LYS A 161 35.03 5.35 -15.73
CA LYS A 161 35.24 6.68 -15.17
C LYS A 161 35.47 7.63 -16.34
N VAL A 162 34.55 8.58 -16.56
CA VAL A 162 34.70 9.62 -17.58
C VAL A 162 35.25 10.87 -16.90
N SER A 163 36.41 11.34 -17.35
CA SER A 163 36.99 12.63 -16.98
C SER A 163 36.72 13.63 -18.10
N ILE A 164 35.92 14.67 -17.81
CA ILE A 164 35.81 15.86 -18.66
C ILE A 164 36.79 16.89 -18.07
N GLY A 165 37.53 17.61 -18.91
CA GLY A 165 38.78 18.31 -18.60
C GLY A 165 38.81 19.25 -17.37
N SER A 166 40.04 19.39 -16.83
CA SER A 166 40.60 20.20 -15.73
C SER A 166 39.83 20.36 -14.41
N GLU A 167 38.58 19.94 -14.31
CA GLU A 167 37.91 19.69 -13.04
C GLU A 167 37.33 18.29 -13.10
N THR A 168 37.87 17.40 -12.27
CA THR A 168 37.41 16.00 -12.20
C THR A 168 36.02 15.96 -11.57
N ILE A 169 34.98 16.29 -12.33
CA ILE A 169 33.61 15.92 -11.99
C ILE A 169 33.50 14.45 -12.37
N SER A 170 33.67 13.57 -11.37
CA SER A 170 33.57 12.12 -11.52
C SER A 170 32.13 11.71 -11.87
N GLY A 171 31.72 11.89 -13.14
CA GLY A 171 30.45 11.41 -13.67
C GLY A 171 30.51 9.91 -13.97
N ARG A 172 29.55 9.16 -13.43
CA ARG A 172 29.36 7.72 -13.71
C ARG A 172 28.62 7.55 -15.04
N LEU A 173 29.30 7.08 -16.09
CA LEU A 173 28.68 6.64 -17.34
C LEU A 173 28.62 5.10 -17.38
N LEU A 174 27.43 4.56 -17.68
CA LEU A 174 27.16 3.12 -17.75
C LEU A 174 27.33 2.66 -19.21
N LYS A 175 28.27 1.75 -19.48
CA LYS A 175 28.44 1.11 -20.80
C LYS A 175 27.99 -0.35 -20.71
N LEU A 176 26.94 -0.71 -21.46
CA LEU A 176 26.46 -2.09 -21.56
C LEU A 176 27.55 -2.93 -22.25
N VAL A 177 28.07 -3.94 -21.54
CA VAL A 177 28.87 -4.99 -22.17
C VAL A 177 27.88 -6.09 -22.56
N SER A 178 27.66 -6.27 -23.86
CA SER A 178 26.99 -7.47 -24.37
C SER A 178 28.05 -8.56 -24.41
N THR A 179 27.92 -9.58 -23.57
CA THR A 179 28.69 -10.82 -23.72
C THR A 179 28.14 -11.55 -24.95
N SER A 180 28.83 -11.40 -26.08
CA SER A 180 28.71 -12.34 -27.19
C SER A 180 29.34 -13.66 -26.78
N LEU A 181 28.58 -14.75 -26.96
CA LEU A 181 29.03 -16.14 -26.95
C LEU A 181 30.31 -16.33 -27.78
#